data_AF-S5V2U6-F1
#
_entry.id   AF-S5V2U6-F1
#
_cell.length_a   1.000
_cell.length_b   1.000
_cell.length_c   1.000
_cell.angle_alpha   90.00
_cell.angle_beta   90.00
_cell.angle_gamma   90.00
#
_symmetry.space_group_name_H-M   'P 1'
#
loop_
_entity.id
_entity.type
_entity.pdbx_description
1 polymer ?
#
loop_
_entity_poly.entity_id
_entity_poly.type
_entity_poly.pdbx_seq_one_letter_code
_entity_poly.pdbx_strand_id
1 'polypeptide(L)'
;MNGFAAGPASNATCTVNKITINRFSECEWVTIHVDVIKVIDGRPVIEGTVDFDVKHQMTLKTNSANWSEKFHVSKARTTRAGKGVAVNIAAASGGGTKASVHFSQGHILSSGAADGSVGYKTSIPPKKINPKAKTKYTYTFTKPGYTPGTVSYDSAVYRCDNYYGSSRTSRAGCAIPEVPTAVSMVGLARIDEGIRKLRARGGHYGDPNGGKPLHWMINKRQEDANRKAVCPRTAPPDMQRAGRTSCDEYPFASSYEGGTHLHANQREITWVKVQENKSQGGRITAWRGQMHVMDHDPFYVIA
;
A
#
# COMPACT_ATOMS: atom_id res chain seq x y z
N MET A 1 2.55 12.23 -18.79
CA MET A 1 2.63 10.85 -18.26
C MET A 1 1.36 10.60 -17.45
N ASN A 2 0.44 9.80 -17.98
CA ASN A 2 -0.88 9.57 -17.39
C ASN A 2 -0.81 8.47 -16.33
N GLY A 3 -1.24 8.76 -15.11
CA GLY A 3 -1.42 7.70 -14.13
C GLY A 3 -1.81 8.18 -12.75
N PHE A 4 -3.03 8.70 -12.55
CA PHE A 4 -3.57 8.91 -11.20
C PHE A 4 -5.08 8.73 -11.15
N ALA A 5 -5.50 7.49 -10.86
CA ALA A 5 -6.66 7.12 -10.04
C ALA A 5 -6.91 5.61 -10.23
N ALA A 6 -6.33 4.77 -9.38
CA ALA A 6 -6.71 3.36 -9.37
C ALA A 6 -8.07 3.24 -8.66
N GLY A 7 -9.13 2.94 -9.43
CA GLY A 7 -10.23 2.10 -8.93
C GLY A 7 -9.70 0.72 -8.53
N PRO A 8 -10.53 -0.32 -8.30
CA PRO A 8 -10.02 -1.68 -8.09
C PRO A 8 -9.34 -2.13 -9.40
N ALA A 9 -8.06 -1.79 -9.52
CA ALA A 9 -7.27 -1.88 -10.72
C ALA A 9 -6.69 -3.28 -10.85
N SER A 10 -6.43 -3.66 -12.10
CA SER A 10 -5.61 -4.82 -12.46
C SER A 10 -4.42 -5.01 -11.52
N ASN A 11 -4.08 -6.26 -11.21
CA ASN A 11 -2.90 -6.60 -10.42
C ASN A 11 -1.64 -5.88 -10.94
N ALA A 12 -0.74 -5.51 -10.02
CA ALA A 12 0.54 -4.90 -10.36
C ALA A 12 1.29 -5.74 -11.41
N THR A 13 1.83 -5.06 -12.43
CA THR A 13 2.56 -5.70 -13.52
C THR A 13 4.05 -5.75 -13.19
N CYS A 14 4.61 -6.93 -13.28
CA CYS A 14 5.96 -7.24 -12.85
C CYS A 14 7.00 -6.62 -13.79
N THR A 15 8.05 -6.04 -13.21
CA THR A 15 9.24 -5.60 -13.95
C THR A 15 10.46 -6.25 -13.32
N VAL A 16 11.38 -6.78 -14.13
CA VAL A 16 12.61 -7.43 -13.65
C VAL A 16 13.39 -6.50 -12.72
N ASN A 17 13.82 -7.02 -11.58
CA ASN A 17 14.57 -6.34 -10.52
C ASN A 17 13.86 -5.10 -9.95
N LYS A 18 12.53 -5.09 -9.98
CA LYS A 18 11.71 -4.06 -9.36
C LYS A 18 10.52 -4.68 -8.66
N ILE A 19 10.21 -4.10 -7.50
CA ILE A 19 8.92 -4.25 -6.88
C ILE A 19 7.95 -3.24 -7.51
N THR A 20 6.80 -3.71 -7.92
CA THR A 20 5.71 -2.90 -8.49
C THR A 20 4.50 -3.06 -7.60
N ILE A 21 3.90 -1.95 -7.20
CA ILE A 21 2.82 -1.95 -6.21
C ILE A 21 1.64 -1.11 -6.68
N ASN A 22 0.45 -1.54 -6.31
CA ASN A 22 -0.71 -0.68 -6.18
C ASN A 22 -1.32 -0.89 -4.78
N ARG A 23 -2.48 -0.28 -4.48
CA ARG A 23 -3.06 -0.34 -3.12
C ARG A 23 -3.28 -1.76 -2.60
N PHE A 24 -3.51 -2.74 -3.49
CA PHE A 24 -3.93 -4.09 -3.12
C PHE A 24 -3.12 -5.19 -3.78
N SER A 25 -2.03 -4.86 -4.46
CA SER A 25 -1.20 -5.88 -5.08
C SER A 25 0.24 -5.44 -5.19
N GLU A 26 1.09 -6.45 -5.12
CA GLU A 26 2.51 -6.36 -5.32
C GLU A 26 2.88 -7.38 -6.41
N CYS A 27 3.75 -6.96 -7.31
CA CYS A 27 4.56 -7.89 -8.07
C CYS A 27 6.04 -7.56 -7.94
N GLU A 28 6.80 -8.54 -7.48
CA GLU A 28 8.25 -8.46 -7.32
C GLU A 28 8.91 -9.50 -8.24
N TRP A 29 9.95 -9.11 -8.96
CA TRP A 29 10.74 -10.01 -9.79
C TRP A 29 12.21 -9.81 -9.43
N VAL A 30 12.84 -10.83 -8.86
CA VAL A 30 14.21 -10.79 -8.36
C VAL A 30 15.06 -11.80 -9.13
N THR A 31 16.21 -11.35 -9.63
CA THR A 31 17.26 -12.26 -10.12
C THR A 31 18.19 -12.63 -8.95
N ILE A 32 18.44 -13.93 -8.77
CA ILE A 32 19.32 -14.46 -7.74
C ILE A 32 20.52 -15.14 -8.40
N HIS A 33 21.70 -14.76 -7.94
CA HIS A 33 22.98 -15.36 -8.30
C HIS A 33 23.57 -16.11 -7.10
N VAL A 34 24.06 -17.33 -7.31
CA VAL A 34 24.71 -18.15 -6.29
C VAL A 34 26.05 -18.64 -6.82
N ASP A 35 27.12 -18.35 -6.08
CA ASP A 35 28.45 -18.93 -6.30
C ASP A 35 28.61 -20.22 -5.50
N VAL A 36 29.06 -21.28 -6.18
CA VAL A 36 29.53 -22.51 -5.54
C VAL A 36 31.03 -22.42 -5.37
N ILE A 37 31.48 -22.24 -4.13
CA ILE A 37 32.87 -21.95 -3.80
C ILE A 37 33.53 -23.16 -3.14
N LYS A 38 34.76 -23.45 -3.55
CA LYS A 38 35.68 -24.37 -2.87
C LYS A 38 36.89 -23.60 -2.36
N VAL A 39 37.35 -23.88 -1.15
CA VAL A 39 38.59 -23.31 -0.62
C VAL A 39 39.75 -24.23 -0.99
N ILE A 40 40.70 -23.73 -1.78
CA ILE A 40 41.92 -24.44 -2.18
C ILE A 40 43.10 -23.60 -1.67
N ASP A 41 43.97 -24.19 -0.86
CA ASP A 41 45.14 -23.53 -0.26
C ASP A 41 44.77 -22.19 0.43
N GLY A 42 43.65 -22.19 1.14
CA GLY A 42 43.14 -21.00 1.85
C GLY A 42 42.49 -19.94 0.95
N ARG A 43 42.38 -20.17 -0.37
CA ARG A 43 41.77 -19.22 -1.33
C ARG A 43 40.40 -19.71 -1.81
N PRO A 44 39.37 -18.85 -1.81
CA PRO A 44 38.09 -19.19 -2.41
C PRO A 44 38.22 -19.26 -3.93
N VAL A 45 37.79 -20.38 -4.52
CA VAL A 45 37.75 -20.60 -5.96
C VAL A 45 36.31 -20.91 -6.34
N ILE A 46 35.77 -20.17 -7.32
CA ILE A 46 34.43 -20.45 -7.87
C ILE A 46 34.51 -21.72 -8.71
N GLU A 47 33.77 -22.74 -8.28
CA GLU A 47 33.69 -24.04 -8.94
C GLU A 47 32.45 -24.15 -9.84
N GLY A 48 31.48 -23.25 -9.66
CA GLY A 48 30.29 -23.14 -10.50
C GLY A 48 29.35 -22.03 -10.04
N THR A 49 28.36 -21.72 -10.87
CA THR A 49 27.38 -20.67 -10.63
C THR A 49 25.95 -21.17 -10.85
N VAL A 50 24.99 -20.51 -10.22
CA VAL A 50 23.55 -20.72 -10.41
C VAL A 50 22.86 -19.37 -10.55
N ASP A 51 22.20 -19.15 -11.68
CA ASP A 51 21.46 -17.93 -11.99
C ASP A 51 20.00 -18.28 -12.28
N PHE A 52 19.08 -17.68 -11.53
CA PHE A 52 17.64 -17.88 -11.72
C PHE A 52 16.85 -16.66 -11.28
N ASP A 53 15.60 -16.63 -11.69
CA ASP A 53 14.66 -15.58 -11.32
C ASP A 53 13.59 -16.12 -10.38
N VAL A 54 13.13 -15.28 -9.48
CA VAL A 54 11.94 -15.51 -8.67
C VAL A 54 10.96 -14.38 -8.87
N LYS A 55 9.73 -14.73 -9.23
CA LYS A 55 8.64 -13.79 -9.43
C LYS A 55 7.55 -14.03 -8.39
N HIS A 56 7.31 -13.06 -7.52
CA HIS A 56 6.25 -13.05 -6.52
C HIS A 56 5.07 -12.21 -7.01
N GLN A 57 3.85 -12.71 -6.78
CA GLN A 57 2.60 -12.02 -7.07
C GLN A 57 1.67 -12.12 -5.86
N MET A 58 1.57 -11.03 -5.11
CA MET A 58 0.71 -10.91 -3.95
C MET A 58 -0.51 -10.06 -4.28
N THR A 59 -1.69 -10.54 -3.88
CA THR A 59 -2.94 -9.78 -3.99
C THR A 59 -3.63 -9.76 -2.63
N LEU A 60 -3.66 -8.56 -2.02
CA LEU A 60 -4.38 -8.28 -0.79
C LEU A 60 -5.88 -8.19 -1.07
N LYS A 61 -6.69 -8.38 -0.03
CA LYS A 61 -8.15 -8.37 -0.14
C LYS A 61 -8.74 -7.22 0.69
N THR A 62 -9.71 -6.53 0.11
CA THR A 62 -10.49 -5.47 0.77
C THR A 62 -11.55 -5.99 1.73
N ASN A 63 -11.79 -7.30 1.73
CA ASN A 63 -12.86 -7.93 2.51
C ASN A 63 -12.41 -9.20 3.24
N SER A 64 -11.09 -9.42 3.30
CA SER A 64 -10.48 -10.45 4.12
C SER A 64 -9.08 -10.05 4.56
N ALA A 65 -8.76 -10.27 5.83
CA ALA A 65 -7.38 -10.13 6.33
C ALA A 65 -6.50 -11.36 6.02
N ASN A 66 -7.05 -12.35 5.30
CA ASN A 66 -6.34 -13.55 4.86
C ASN A 66 -6.20 -13.53 3.34
N TRP A 67 -4.99 -13.77 2.86
CA TRP A 67 -4.71 -13.78 1.42
C TRP A 67 -3.69 -14.86 1.08
N SER A 68 -3.43 -14.99 -0.21
CA SER A 68 -2.39 -15.87 -0.72
C SER A 68 -1.59 -15.13 -1.77
N GLU A 69 -0.33 -15.47 -1.84
CA GLU A 69 0.64 -15.01 -2.83
C GLU A 69 1.10 -16.22 -3.62
N LYS A 70 1.30 -16.04 -4.92
CA LYS A 70 1.93 -17.06 -5.78
C LYS A 70 3.34 -16.63 -6.11
N PHE A 71 4.24 -17.59 -6.25
CA PHE A 71 5.56 -17.31 -6.77
C PHE A 71 6.04 -18.36 -7.74
N HIS A 72 6.89 -17.93 -8.67
CA HIS A 72 7.49 -18.77 -9.69
C HIS A 72 9.02 -18.69 -9.59
N VAL A 73 9.67 -19.84 -9.45
CA VAL A 73 11.12 -19.99 -9.50
C VAL A 73 11.48 -20.50 -10.90
N SER A 74 12.23 -19.71 -11.67
CA SER A 74 12.63 -20.12 -13.01
C SER A 74 13.59 -21.31 -12.95
N LYS A 75 13.69 -22.06 -14.05
CA LYS A 75 14.79 -23.02 -14.21
C LYS A 75 16.11 -22.26 -14.17
N ALA A 76 17.06 -22.72 -13.35
CA ALA A 76 18.35 -22.06 -13.24
C ALA A 76 19.26 -22.37 -14.42
N ARG A 77 19.99 -21.34 -14.87
CA ARG A 77 21.20 -21.51 -15.67
C ARG A 77 22.33 -21.85 -14.71
N THR A 78 23.09 -22.89 -15.01
CA THR A 78 24.15 -23.38 -14.12
C THR A 78 25.44 -23.63 -14.87
N THR A 79 26.56 -23.42 -14.19
CA THR A 79 27.89 -23.81 -14.66
C THR A 79 28.50 -24.83 -13.71
N ARG A 80 29.20 -25.85 -14.25
CA ARG A 80 30.03 -26.79 -13.49
C ARG A 80 29.35 -27.29 -12.19
N ALA A 81 29.93 -27.00 -11.02
CA ALA A 81 29.44 -27.44 -9.71
C ALA A 81 28.11 -26.79 -9.28
N GLY A 82 27.64 -25.77 -9.99
CA GLY A 82 26.30 -25.18 -9.79
C GLY A 82 25.15 -26.16 -10.06
N LYS A 83 25.38 -27.23 -10.84
CA LYS A 83 24.38 -28.29 -11.00
C LYS A 83 24.13 -29.01 -9.68
N GLY A 84 22.87 -29.35 -9.40
CA GLY A 84 22.49 -30.07 -8.19
C GLY A 84 22.43 -29.22 -6.92
N VAL A 85 22.48 -27.88 -7.04
CA VAL A 85 22.13 -26.99 -5.93
C VAL A 85 20.61 -27.07 -5.70
N ALA A 86 20.24 -27.40 -4.47
CA ALA A 86 18.87 -27.46 -3.99
C ALA A 86 18.49 -26.14 -3.30
N VAL A 87 17.20 -25.78 -3.32
CA VAL A 87 16.69 -24.61 -2.60
C VAL A 87 15.58 -24.99 -1.62
N ASN A 88 15.63 -24.36 -0.45
CA ASN A 88 14.52 -24.30 0.50
C ASN A 88 14.05 -22.85 0.61
N ILE A 89 12.73 -22.64 0.69
CA ILE A 89 12.12 -21.31 0.75
C ILE A 89 11.31 -21.19 2.03
N ALA A 90 11.58 -20.13 2.79
CA ALA A 90 10.82 -19.74 3.98
C ALA A 90 10.28 -18.32 3.81
N ALA A 91 9.14 -18.04 4.45
CA ALA A 91 8.52 -16.73 4.52
C ALA A 91 8.16 -16.42 5.97
N ALA A 92 8.58 -15.27 6.47
CA ALA A 92 8.27 -14.80 7.81
C ALA A 92 7.57 -13.44 7.75
N SER A 93 6.41 -13.33 8.38
CA SER A 93 5.56 -12.12 8.38
C SER A 93 5.46 -11.50 9.77
N GLY A 94 5.28 -10.18 9.81
CA GLY A 94 5.01 -9.42 11.04
C GLY A 94 3.55 -8.98 11.21
N GLY A 95 3.30 -8.04 12.13
CA GLY A 95 2.02 -7.32 12.22
C GLY A 95 0.81 -8.19 12.53
N GLY A 96 0.97 -9.23 13.34
CA GLY A 96 -0.11 -10.18 13.68
C GLY A 96 -0.51 -11.13 12.52
N THR A 97 0.29 -11.17 11.46
CA THR A 97 0.11 -12.06 10.31
C THR A 97 1.04 -13.28 10.45
N LYS A 98 0.55 -14.47 10.11
CA LYS A 98 1.34 -15.69 9.95
C LYS A 98 1.44 -16.05 8.46
N ALA A 99 2.65 -16.26 7.97
CA ALA A 99 2.95 -16.76 6.64
C ALA A 99 3.17 -18.28 6.66
N SER A 100 2.79 -18.96 5.58
CA SER A 100 2.98 -20.40 5.43
C SER A 100 3.34 -20.71 3.99
N VAL A 101 4.56 -21.22 3.77
CA VAL A 101 5.06 -21.53 2.43
C VAL A 101 4.57 -22.91 2.00
N HIS A 102 4.06 -22.99 0.77
CA HIS A 102 3.71 -24.21 0.07
C HIS A 102 4.59 -24.32 -1.17
N PHE A 103 5.70 -25.05 -1.03
CA PHE A 103 6.70 -25.26 -2.06
C PHE A 103 7.43 -26.58 -1.79
N SER A 104 7.90 -27.25 -2.84
CA SER A 104 8.68 -28.48 -2.71
C SER A 104 10.08 -28.15 -2.16
N GLN A 105 10.26 -28.35 -0.86
CA GLN A 105 11.54 -28.08 -0.20
C GLN A 105 12.62 -29.04 -0.73
N GLY A 106 13.84 -28.53 -0.94
CA GLY A 106 14.93 -29.27 -1.56
C GLY A 106 14.87 -29.31 -3.09
N HIS A 107 14.08 -28.44 -3.73
CA HIS A 107 13.97 -28.38 -5.19
C HIS A 107 15.34 -28.13 -5.84
N ILE A 108 15.75 -29.00 -6.77
CA ILE A 108 16.99 -28.83 -7.53
C ILE A 108 16.79 -27.77 -8.60
N LEU A 109 17.46 -26.63 -8.47
CA LEU A 109 17.23 -25.45 -9.31
C LEU A 109 17.45 -25.69 -10.82
N SER A 110 18.34 -26.62 -11.17
CA SER A 110 18.61 -26.99 -12.57
C SER A 110 17.63 -28.01 -13.18
N SER A 111 16.78 -28.64 -12.37
CA SER A 111 15.86 -29.71 -12.81
C SER A 111 14.68 -29.17 -13.63
N GLY A 112 14.21 -27.97 -13.31
CA GLY A 112 13.08 -27.33 -13.96
C GLY A 112 12.65 -26.08 -13.21
N ALA A 113 11.75 -25.32 -13.82
CA ALA A 113 11.04 -24.26 -13.11
C ALA A 113 10.05 -24.88 -12.11
N ALA A 114 9.72 -24.14 -11.05
CA ALA A 114 8.80 -24.61 -10.02
C ALA A 114 7.93 -23.46 -9.50
N ASP A 115 6.66 -23.75 -9.27
CA ASP A 115 5.71 -22.82 -8.67
C ASP A 115 5.51 -23.12 -7.19
N GLY A 116 5.22 -22.07 -6.43
CA GLY A 116 4.87 -22.14 -5.03
C GLY A 116 3.85 -21.08 -4.64
N SER A 117 3.45 -21.12 -3.38
CA SER A 117 2.60 -20.08 -2.80
C SER A 117 2.93 -19.81 -1.35
N VAL A 118 2.53 -18.64 -0.87
CA VAL A 118 2.52 -18.29 0.54
C VAL A 118 1.09 -18.03 0.95
N GLY A 119 0.61 -18.73 1.98
CA GLY A 119 -0.66 -18.46 2.63
C GLY A 119 -0.47 -17.50 3.80
N TYR A 120 -1.31 -16.48 3.89
CA TYR A 120 -1.28 -15.49 4.96
C TYR A 120 -2.55 -15.55 5.79
N LYS A 121 -2.38 -15.69 7.10
CA LYS A 121 -3.47 -15.68 8.08
C LYS A 121 -3.25 -14.57 9.10
N THR A 122 -4.23 -13.67 9.21
CA THR A 122 -4.17 -12.51 10.11
C THR A 122 -5.38 -12.51 11.03
N SER A 123 -5.14 -12.31 12.32
CA SER A 123 -6.21 -12.12 13.31
C SER A 123 -6.27 -10.66 13.72
N ILE A 124 -7.43 -10.02 13.56
CA ILE A 124 -7.63 -8.60 13.87
C ILE A 124 -9.00 -8.40 14.53
N PRO A 125 -9.04 -8.00 15.81
CA PRO A 125 -10.29 -7.66 16.46
C PRO A 125 -11.00 -6.48 15.79
N PRO A 126 -12.33 -6.36 15.91
CA PRO A 126 -13.05 -5.19 15.44
C PRO A 126 -12.49 -3.88 16.00
N LYS A 127 -12.55 -2.81 15.19
CA LYS A 127 -12.05 -1.47 15.49
C LYS A 127 -10.54 -1.39 15.73
N LYS A 128 -9.76 -2.35 15.22
CA LYS A 128 -8.30 -2.37 15.33
C LYS A 128 -7.61 -2.22 13.99
N ILE A 129 -6.41 -1.70 14.06
CA ILE A 129 -5.46 -1.52 12.96
C ILE A 129 -4.20 -2.23 13.42
N ASN A 130 -3.70 -3.21 12.66
CA ASN A 130 -2.43 -3.85 12.99
C ASN A 130 -1.25 -2.94 12.60
N PRO A 131 -0.07 -3.15 13.21
CA PRO A 131 1.16 -2.51 12.75
C PRO A 131 1.45 -2.84 11.29
N LYS A 132 2.11 -1.90 10.59
CA LYS A 132 2.68 -2.14 9.26
C LYS A 132 3.70 -3.29 9.34
N ALA A 133 3.73 -4.15 8.34
CA ALA A 133 4.61 -5.31 8.28
C ALA A 133 5.10 -5.58 6.85
N LYS A 134 6.13 -6.41 6.74
CA LYS A 134 6.62 -6.99 5.49
C LYS A 134 6.71 -8.51 5.65
N THR A 135 6.75 -9.23 4.53
CA THR A 135 7.18 -10.62 4.49
C THR A 135 8.66 -10.65 4.17
N LYS A 136 9.46 -11.29 5.02
CA LYS A 136 10.86 -11.61 4.72
C LYS A 136 10.91 -12.99 4.07
N TYR A 137 11.33 -13.05 2.81
CA TYR A 137 11.62 -14.29 2.13
C TYR A 137 13.06 -14.70 2.41
N THR A 138 13.29 -15.99 2.65
CA THR A 138 14.62 -16.54 2.85
C THR A 138 14.79 -17.77 2.00
N TYR A 139 15.81 -17.76 1.15
CA TYR A 139 16.20 -18.85 0.29
C TYR A 139 17.47 -19.46 0.86
N THR A 140 17.42 -20.74 1.18
CA THR A 140 18.58 -21.50 1.66
C THR A 140 19.00 -22.48 0.59
N PHE A 141 20.25 -22.36 0.14
CA PHE A 141 20.84 -23.19 -0.89
C PHE A 141 21.67 -24.29 -0.26
N THR A 142 21.48 -25.53 -0.69
CA THR A 142 22.26 -26.67 -0.20
C THR A 142 22.83 -27.47 -1.36
N LYS A 143 24.02 -28.02 -1.15
CA LYS A 143 24.67 -28.94 -2.07
C LYS A 143 25.54 -29.91 -1.27
N PRO A 144 25.45 -31.24 -1.48
CA PRO A 144 26.31 -32.20 -0.79
C PRO A 144 27.79 -31.85 -0.96
N GLY A 145 28.54 -31.83 0.15
CA GLY A 145 29.96 -31.46 0.16
C GLY A 145 30.25 -29.95 0.28
N TYR A 146 29.22 -29.11 0.37
CA TYR A 146 29.36 -27.65 0.52
C TYR A 146 28.56 -27.14 1.73
N THR A 147 29.02 -26.04 2.31
CA THR A 147 28.27 -25.32 3.34
C THR A 147 27.06 -24.61 2.70
N PRO A 148 25.88 -24.62 3.35
CA PRO A 148 24.72 -23.89 2.85
C PRO A 148 24.94 -22.38 2.73
N GLY A 149 24.39 -21.79 1.68
CA GLY A 149 24.31 -20.34 1.49
C GLY A 149 22.88 -19.82 1.67
N THR A 150 22.71 -18.53 1.95
CA THR A 150 21.39 -17.91 2.07
C THR A 150 21.31 -16.57 1.38
N VAL A 151 20.11 -16.24 0.89
CA VAL A 151 19.74 -14.87 0.49
C VAL A 151 18.35 -14.56 1.03
N SER A 152 18.13 -13.30 1.39
CA SER A 152 16.83 -12.81 1.85
C SER A 152 16.52 -11.45 1.26
N TYR A 153 15.23 -11.20 1.06
CA TYR A 153 14.68 -9.90 0.69
C TYR A 153 13.25 -9.78 1.25
N ASP A 154 12.74 -8.55 1.28
CA ASP A 154 11.43 -8.25 1.88
C ASP A 154 10.42 -7.83 0.81
N SER A 155 9.15 -8.21 1.03
CA SER A 155 8.00 -7.72 0.27
C SER A 155 7.77 -6.21 0.47
N ALA A 156 6.76 -5.67 -0.23
CA ALA A 156 6.21 -4.36 0.08
C ALA A 156 5.67 -4.33 1.51
N VAL A 157 5.59 -3.12 2.07
CA VAL A 157 4.91 -2.90 3.34
C VAL A 157 3.42 -3.10 3.14
N TYR A 158 2.80 -3.99 3.91
CA TYR A 158 1.37 -4.13 3.99
C TYR A 158 0.87 -3.81 5.39
N ARG A 159 -0.42 -3.51 5.49
CA ARG A 159 -1.14 -3.32 6.75
C ARG A 159 -2.53 -3.91 6.62
N CYS A 160 -2.94 -4.63 7.65
CA CYS A 160 -4.30 -5.11 7.76
C CYS A 160 -5.05 -4.36 8.86
N ASP A 161 -6.35 -4.20 8.70
CA ASP A 161 -7.22 -3.58 9.68
C ASP A 161 -8.60 -4.23 9.68
N ASN A 162 -9.33 -3.99 10.76
CA ASN A 162 -10.75 -4.30 10.92
C ASN A 162 -11.43 -3.07 11.55
N TYR A 163 -11.05 -1.87 11.10
CA TYR A 163 -11.40 -0.64 11.80
C TYR A 163 -12.90 -0.32 11.66
N TYR A 164 -13.48 -0.57 10.49
CA TYR A 164 -14.85 -0.17 10.15
C TYR A 164 -15.93 -1.23 10.42
N GLY A 165 -15.55 -2.45 10.81
CA GLY A 165 -16.50 -3.47 11.28
C GLY A 165 -17.18 -4.33 10.20
N SER A 166 -18.34 -4.91 10.53
CA SER A 166 -18.90 -6.09 9.86
C SER A 166 -19.78 -5.83 8.62
N SER A 167 -19.97 -4.58 8.19
CA SER A 167 -20.72 -4.28 6.96
C SER A 167 -19.97 -4.77 5.72
N ARG A 168 -20.71 -5.19 4.68
CA ARG A 168 -20.15 -5.75 3.44
C ARG A 168 -19.12 -4.83 2.75
N THR A 169 -19.23 -3.52 2.97
CA THR A 169 -18.39 -2.46 2.41
C THR A 169 -17.16 -2.09 3.25
N SER A 170 -16.98 -2.69 4.44
CA SER A 170 -16.02 -2.19 5.44
C SER A 170 -15.42 -3.29 6.32
N ARG A 171 -15.36 -4.51 5.79
CA ARG A 171 -14.85 -5.71 6.49
C ARG A 171 -13.37 -5.61 6.77
N ALA A 172 -12.88 -6.52 7.62
CA ALA A 172 -11.44 -6.70 7.78
C ALA A 172 -10.76 -6.93 6.43
N GLY A 173 -9.64 -6.25 6.20
CA GLY A 173 -8.92 -6.31 4.94
C GLY A 173 -7.50 -5.78 5.08
N CYS A 174 -6.75 -5.82 3.99
CA CYS A 174 -5.36 -5.38 3.96
C CYS A 174 -5.09 -4.49 2.76
N ALA A 175 -4.16 -3.56 2.92
CA ALA A 175 -3.68 -2.68 1.87
C ALA A 175 -2.17 -2.45 1.98
N ILE A 176 -1.57 -1.99 0.89
CA ILE A 176 -0.21 -1.44 0.85
C ILE A 176 -0.35 0.06 1.17
N PRO A 177 -0.06 0.49 2.42
CA PRO A 177 -0.49 1.78 2.94
C PRO A 177 0.26 2.96 2.31
N GLU A 178 1.46 2.73 1.79
CA GLU A 178 2.30 3.76 1.16
C GLU A 178 1.83 4.19 -0.22
N VAL A 179 1.01 3.37 -0.90
CA VAL A 179 0.45 3.74 -2.20
C VAL A 179 -0.70 4.73 -1.99
N PRO A 180 -0.57 5.97 -2.50
CA PRO A 180 -1.64 6.95 -2.39
C PRO A 180 -2.89 6.49 -3.13
N THR A 181 -4.05 6.81 -2.56
CA THR A 181 -5.36 6.65 -3.19
C THR A 181 -5.99 8.03 -3.41
N ALA A 182 -7.15 8.09 -4.06
CA ALA A 182 -7.84 9.35 -4.30
C ALA A 182 -9.32 9.24 -3.96
N VAL A 183 -9.87 10.32 -3.39
CA VAL A 183 -11.30 10.47 -3.14
C VAL A 183 -11.88 11.56 -4.04
N SER A 184 -13.03 11.29 -4.66
CA SER A 184 -13.64 12.22 -5.61
C SER A 184 -14.71 13.13 -4.98
N MET A 185 -14.51 14.44 -5.13
CA MET A 185 -15.46 15.50 -4.80
C MET A 185 -16.26 15.97 -6.02
N VAL A 186 -15.96 15.45 -7.22
CA VAL A 186 -16.66 15.78 -8.47
C VAL A 186 -18.18 15.63 -8.31
N GLY A 187 -18.92 16.65 -8.73
CA GLY A 187 -20.39 16.69 -8.60
C GLY A 187 -20.90 17.18 -7.25
N LEU A 188 -20.02 17.46 -6.27
CA LEU A 188 -20.35 18.30 -5.11
C LEU A 188 -20.09 19.75 -5.50
N ALA A 189 -21.09 20.39 -6.13
CA ALA A 189 -20.91 21.57 -6.97
C ALA A 189 -20.08 22.71 -6.35
N ARG A 190 -20.25 23.00 -5.05
CA ARG A 190 -19.52 24.07 -4.36
C ARG A 190 -18.22 23.58 -3.76
N ILE A 191 -18.19 22.38 -3.18
CA ILE A 191 -16.96 21.78 -2.62
C ILE A 191 -15.90 21.61 -3.71
N ASP A 192 -16.29 20.98 -4.82
CA ASP A 192 -15.46 20.82 -6.01
C ASP A 192 -14.98 22.20 -6.54
N GLU A 193 -15.89 23.15 -6.72
CA GLU A 193 -15.55 24.51 -7.17
C GLU A 193 -14.53 25.20 -6.24
N GLY A 194 -14.69 25.05 -4.92
CA GLY A 194 -13.75 25.59 -3.94
C GLY A 194 -12.35 25.02 -4.09
N ILE A 195 -12.23 23.69 -4.22
CA ILE A 195 -10.95 23.00 -4.44
C ILE A 195 -10.32 23.45 -5.76
N ARG A 196 -11.09 23.55 -6.84
CA ARG A 196 -10.58 24.04 -8.14
C ARG A 196 -10.12 25.50 -8.07
N LYS A 197 -10.85 26.37 -7.36
CA LYS A 197 -10.42 27.77 -7.14
C LYS A 197 -9.13 27.87 -6.35
N LEU A 198 -8.95 27.02 -5.33
CA LEU A 198 -7.70 26.93 -4.58
C LEU A 198 -6.53 26.53 -5.48
N ARG A 199 -6.74 25.51 -6.34
CA ARG A 199 -5.72 25.07 -7.29
C ARG A 199 -5.36 26.12 -8.32
N ALA A 200 -6.35 26.82 -8.87
CA ALA A 200 -6.15 27.89 -9.83
C ALA A 200 -5.28 29.04 -9.28
N ARG A 201 -5.25 29.25 -7.96
CA ARG A 201 -4.38 30.26 -7.31
C ARG A 201 -3.09 29.69 -6.71
N GLY A 202 -2.71 28.46 -7.06
CA GLY A 202 -1.42 27.84 -6.67
C GLY A 202 -1.46 26.89 -5.48
N GLY A 203 -2.65 26.54 -4.97
CA GLY A 203 -2.82 25.47 -3.98
C GLY A 203 -2.57 24.09 -4.60
N HIS A 204 -1.66 23.29 -4.04
CA HIS A 204 -1.25 22.01 -4.67
C HIS A 204 -1.25 20.81 -3.73
N TYR A 205 -1.48 21.03 -2.42
CA TYR A 205 -1.67 19.95 -1.47
C TYR A 205 -2.97 19.19 -1.79
N GLY A 206 -2.88 17.86 -1.83
CA GLY A 206 -3.98 16.97 -2.21
C GLY A 206 -4.35 16.97 -3.68
N ASP A 207 -3.64 17.70 -4.54
CA ASP A 207 -3.80 17.62 -6.00
C ASP A 207 -3.02 16.41 -6.55
N PRO A 208 -3.67 15.48 -7.27
CA PRO A 208 -2.98 14.39 -7.98
C PRO A 208 -1.84 14.85 -8.88
N ASN A 209 -1.92 16.06 -9.44
CA ASN A 209 -0.89 16.64 -10.30
C ASN A 209 0.10 17.54 -9.54
N GLY A 210 -0.18 17.86 -8.28
CA GLY A 210 0.65 18.74 -7.44
C GLY A 210 1.76 18.01 -6.68
N GLY A 211 1.75 16.66 -6.68
CA GLY A 211 2.80 15.82 -6.08
C GLY A 211 2.90 15.85 -4.55
N LYS A 212 1.98 16.54 -3.86
CA LYS A 212 1.92 16.61 -2.39
C LYS A 212 0.63 15.98 -1.88
N PRO A 213 0.62 14.69 -1.50
CA PRO A 213 -0.58 14.08 -0.95
C PRO A 213 -0.95 14.70 0.40
N LEU A 214 -2.23 14.62 0.76
CA LEU A 214 -2.69 14.80 2.13
C LEU A 214 -2.48 13.50 2.90
N HIS A 215 -2.41 13.57 4.23
CA HIS A 215 -2.29 12.39 5.08
C HIS A 215 -3.51 12.26 5.97
N TRP A 216 -4.16 11.10 5.95
CA TRP A 216 -5.36 10.88 6.74
C TRP A 216 -5.03 10.93 8.23
N MET A 217 -5.88 11.58 9.02
CA MET A 217 -5.76 11.71 10.48
C MET A 217 -6.99 11.12 11.17
N ILE A 218 -6.80 10.13 12.05
CA ILE A 218 -7.90 9.43 12.72
C ILE A 218 -8.31 10.06 14.06
N ASN A 219 -7.50 10.98 14.58
CA ASN A 219 -7.71 11.62 15.88
C ASN A 219 -8.87 12.63 15.83
N LYS A 220 -10.02 12.25 16.42
CA LYS A 220 -11.22 13.08 16.42
C LYS A 220 -11.05 14.43 17.13
N ARG A 221 -10.27 14.46 18.21
CA ARG A 221 -9.99 15.71 18.95
C ARG A 221 -9.21 16.69 18.07
N GLN A 222 -8.25 16.19 17.30
CA GLN A 222 -7.49 17.02 16.38
C GLN A 222 -8.30 17.41 15.15
N GLU A 223 -9.17 16.55 14.63
CA GLU A 223 -10.13 16.91 13.58
C GLU A 223 -11.01 18.08 14.03
N ASP A 224 -11.56 18.02 15.25
CA ASP A 224 -12.38 19.10 15.79
C ASP A 224 -11.58 20.39 16.00
N ALA A 225 -10.30 20.29 16.38
CA ALA A 225 -9.41 21.43 16.50
C ALA A 225 -9.12 22.07 15.13
N ASN A 226 -8.80 21.25 14.12
CA ASN A 226 -8.57 21.69 12.75
C ASN A 226 -9.79 22.41 12.19
N ARG A 227 -10.99 21.84 12.37
CA ARG A 227 -12.24 22.46 11.92
C ARG A 227 -12.47 23.81 12.62
N LYS A 228 -12.35 23.86 13.95
CA LYS A 228 -12.56 25.10 14.73
C LYS A 228 -11.57 26.21 14.35
N ALA A 229 -10.37 25.85 13.90
CA ALA A 229 -9.33 26.82 13.57
C ALA A 229 -9.58 27.57 12.25
N VAL A 230 -10.41 27.02 11.35
CA VAL A 230 -10.71 27.65 10.06
C VAL A 230 -12.19 27.95 9.86
N CYS A 231 -13.10 27.11 10.34
CA CYS A 231 -14.53 27.29 10.13
C CYS A 231 -15.16 28.24 11.16
N PRO A 232 -15.68 29.40 10.74
CA PRO A 232 -16.48 30.26 11.61
C PRO A 232 -17.76 29.55 12.06
N ARG A 233 -18.29 29.93 13.23
CA ARG A 233 -19.54 29.35 13.76
C ARG A 233 -20.79 29.72 12.95
N THR A 234 -20.74 30.85 12.24
CA THR A 234 -21.89 31.44 11.57
C THR A 234 -21.51 31.82 10.15
N ALA A 235 -22.32 31.39 9.19
CA ALA A 235 -22.13 31.74 7.79
C ALA A 235 -22.35 33.24 7.57
N PRO A 236 -21.64 33.87 6.61
CA PRO A 236 -21.94 35.22 6.16
C PRO A 236 -23.41 35.39 5.73
N PRO A 237 -24.02 36.59 5.88
CA PRO A 237 -25.45 36.79 5.61
C PRO A 237 -25.90 36.39 4.20
N ASP A 238 -25.07 36.63 3.19
CA ASP A 238 -25.33 36.23 1.80
C ASP A 238 -25.33 34.71 1.62
N MET A 239 -24.42 34.00 2.28
CA MET A 239 -24.38 32.54 2.30
C MET A 239 -25.58 31.96 3.04
N GLN A 240 -25.99 32.57 4.16
CA GLN A 240 -27.22 32.20 4.88
C GLN A 240 -28.46 32.34 3.99
N ARG A 241 -28.62 33.48 3.29
CA ARG A 241 -29.72 33.70 2.34
C ARG A 241 -29.74 32.66 1.22
N ALA A 242 -28.56 32.18 0.79
CA ALA A 242 -28.42 31.12 -0.20
C ALA A 242 -28.63 29.70 0.36
N GLY A 243 -28.97 29.56 1.65
CA GLY A 243 -29.11 28.27 2.34
C GLY A 243 -27.78 27.53 2.57
N ARG A 244 -26.65 28.24 2.47
CA ARG A 244 -25.29 27.69 2.60
C ARG A 244 -24.75 27.95 4.00
N THR A 245 -25.24 27.17 4.95
CA THR A 245 -24.98 27.35 6.38
C THR A 245 -23.93 26.39 6.93
N SER A 246 -23.38 25.50 6.11
CA SER A 246 -22.31 24.58 6.50
C SER A 246 -20.96 25.08 5.96
N CYS A 247 -19.96 25.13 6.82
CA CYS A 247 -18.58 25.33 6.42
C CYS A 247 -17.98 24.01 5.95
N ASP A 248 -17.33 24.02 4.79
CA ASP A 248 -16.45 22.96 4.29
C ASP A 248 -15.03 23.51 4.20
N GLU A 249 -14.05 22.70 4.59
CA GLU A 249 -12.65 23.08 4.71
C GLU A 249 -11.75 22.22 3.81
N TYR A 250 -10.83 22.87 3.08
CA TYR A 250 -9.77 22.20 2.34
C TYR A 250 -8.39 22.78 2.70
N PRO A 251 -7.37 21.96 3.02
CA PRO A 251 -7.44 20.51 3.23
C PRO A 251 -8.44 20.10 4.31
N PHE A 252 -8.98 18.88 4.19
CA PHE A 252 -10.00 18.38 5.11
C PHE A 252 -9.53 18.44 6.55
N ALA A 253 -10.41 18.78 7.50
CA ALA A 253 -10.06 18.76 8.93
C ALA A 253 -9.58 17.39 9.41
N SER A 254 -9.99 16.32 8.73
CA SER A 254 -9.55 14.94 8.98
C SER A 254 -8.23 14.56 8.28
N SER A 255 -7.41 15.56 7.93
CA SER A 255 -6.04 15.38 7.44
C SER A 255 -5.03 16.08 8.34
N TYR A 256 -3.78 15.65 8.31
CA TYR A 256 -2.69 16.29 9.05
C TYR A 256 -2.37 17.71 8.52
N GLU A 257 -2.71 17.98 7.26
CA GLU A 257 -2.59 19.28 6.62
C GLU A 257 -3.80 20.20 6.87
N GLY A 258 -4.84 19.69 7.54
CA GLY A 258 -6.07 20.42 7.80
C GLY A 258 -5.91 21.63 8.72
N GLY A 259 -6.95 22.46 8.81
CA GLY A 259 -6.97 23.62 9.70
C GLY A 259 -5.93 24.69 9.33
N THR A 260 -5.01 24.98 10.25
CA THR A 260 -3.99 26.03 10.07
C THR A 260 -2.58 25.48 9.89
N HIS A 261 -2.43 24.18 9.63
CA HIS A 261 -1.13 23.54 9.44
C HIS A 261 -0.45 23.94 8.13
N LEU A 262 -1.21 24.42 7.13
CA LEU A 262 -0.69 25.02 5.91
C LEU A 262 -0.87 26.55 5.89
N HIS A 263 -0.06 27.21 5.07
CA HIS A 263 -0.18 28.63 4.77
C HIS A 263 -1.56 28.98 4.17
N ALA A 264 -2.00 30.22 4.35
CA ALA A 264 -3.33 30.66 3.94
C ALA A 264 -3.62 30.51 2.43
N ASN A 265 -2.60 30.64 1.59
CA ASN A 265 -2.71 30.43 0.15
C ASN A 265 -2.85 28.95 -0.26
N GLN A 266 -2.70 28.00 0.67
CA GLN A 266 -2.83 26.55 0.45
C GLN A 266 -4.11 25.97 1.04
N ARG A 267 -5.06 26.81 1.46
CA ARG A 267 -6.32 26.40 2.08
C ARG A 267 -7.51 27.20 1.56
N GLU A 268 -8.71 26.62 1.71
CA GLU A 268 -9.98 27.16 1.25
C GLU A 268 -11.08 26.84 2.26
N ILE A 269 -12.02 27.79 2.40
CA ILE A 269 -13.26 27.58 3.13
C ILE A 269 -14.41 27.82 2.16
N THR A 270 -15.26 26.82 2.00
CA THR A 270 -16.44 26.93 1.14
C THR A 270 -17.70 26.83 1.99
N TRP A 271 -18.58 27.81 1.88
CA TRP A 271 -19.92 27.72 2.45
C TRP A 271 -20.83 26.93 1.52
N VAL A 272 -21.39 25.84 2.04
CA VAL A 272 -22.19 24.87 1.27
C VAL A 272 -23.51 24.55 1.97
N LYS A 273 -24.43 23.94 1.23
CA LYS A 273 -25.65 23.39 1.83
C LYS A 273 -25.27 22.22 2.73
N VAL A 274 -25.99 22.04 3.84
CA VAL A 274 -25.76 20.93 4.79
C VAL A 274 -25.79 19.56 4.08
N GLN A 275 -26.68 19.38 3.10
CA GLN A 275 -26.80 18.14 2.34
C GLN A 275 -25.54 17.83 1.52
N GLU A 276 -24.94 18.84 0.89
CA GLU A 276 -23.72 18.68 0.11
C GLU A 276 -22.54 18.25 1.01
N ASN A 277 -22.42 18.89 2.18
CA ASN A 277 -21.40 18.52 3.16
C ASN A 277 -21.61 17.10 3.72
N LYS A 278 -22.87 16.71 3.98
CA LYS A 278 -23.21 15.34 4.36
C LYS A 278 -22.87 14.32 3.27
N SER A 279 -23.11 14.66 2.00
CA SER A 279 -22.71 13.81 0.86
C SER A 279 -21.20 13.64 0.78
N GLN A 280 -20.42 14.69 1.04
CA GLN A 280 -18.97 14.63 1.13
C GLN A 280 -18.52 13.62 2.22
N GLY A 281 -19.04 13.77 3.43
CA GLY A 281 -18.72 12.86 4.55
C GLY A 281 -19.07 11.40 4.25
N GLY A 282 -20.20 11.15 3.57
CA GLY A 282 -20.58 9.82 3.08
C GLY A 282 -19.59 9.23 2.08
N ARG A 283 -19.15 10.03 1.10
CA ARG A 283 -18.14 9.62 0.10
C ARG A 283 -16.79 9.31 0.74
N ILE A 284 -16.32 10.18 1.64
CA ILE A 284 -15.07 9.97 2.37
C ILE A 284 -15.15 8.67 3.20
N THR A 285 -16.24 8.45 3.92
CA THR A 285 -16.44 7.24 4.72
C THR A 285 -16.41 5.97 3.87
N ALA A 286 -17.16 5.97 2.75
CA ALA A 286 -17.19 4.84 1.84
C ALA A 286 -15.82 4.56 1.21
N TRP A 287 -15.15 5.61 0.71
CA TRP A 287 -13.81 5.51 0.14
C TRP A 287 -12.80 4.95 1.14
N ARG A 288 -12.76 5.46 2.38
CA ARG A 288 -11.80 4.95 3.37
C ARG A 288 -12.06 3.49 3.72
N GLY A 289 -13.33 3.08 3.82
CA GLY A 289 -13.71 1.70 4.06
C GLY A 289 -13.25 0.77 2.93
N GLN A 290 -13.47 1.17 1.68
CA GLN A 290 -13.08 0.40 0.50
C GLN A 290 -11.56 0.36 0.28
N MET A 291 -10.89 1.49 0.50
CA MET A 291 -9.46 1.68 0.24
C MET A 291 -8.58 1.37 1.45
N HIS A 292 -9.19 0.98 2.58
CA HIS A 292 -8.52 0.74 3.86
C HIS A 292 -7.59 1.90 4.26
N VAL A 293 -8.09 3.14 4.20
CA VAL A 293 -7.29 4.35 4.48
C VAL A 293 -7.29 4.64 5.98
N MET A 294 -6.12 4.52 6.58
CA MET A 294 -5.91 4.73 8.01
C MET A 294 -4.95 5.88 8.28
N ASP A 295 -4.72 6.11 9.56
CA ASP A 295 -3.82 7.14 10.07
C ASP A 295 -2.48 7.15 9.32
N HIS A 296 -2.06 8.35 8.92
CA HIS A 296 -0.89 8.65 8.10
C HIS A 296 -0.88 8.08 6.66
N ASP A 297 -1.96 7.48 6.17
CA ASP A 297 -2.00 7.07 4.77
C ASP A 297 -2.10 8.28 3.84
N PRO A 298 -1.27 8.34 2.78
CA PRO A 298 -1.34 9.40 1.80
C PRO A 298 -2.58 9.26 0.91
N PHE A 299 -3.17 10.39 0.56
CA PHE A 299 -4.26 10.44 -0.40
C PHE A 299 -4.33 11.76 -1.17
N TYR A 300 -4.99 11.72 -2.31
CA TYR A 300 -5.33 12.88 -3.14
C TYR A 300 -6.84 13.10 -3.17
N VAL A 301 -7.24 14.28 -3.65
CA VAL A 301 -8.63 14.65 -3.83
C VAL A 301 -8.88 14.99 -5.29
N ILE A 302 -9.88 14.38 -5.91
CA ILE A 302 -10.27 14.68 -7.29
C ILE A 302 -11.39 15.72 -7.22
N ALA A 303 -11.22 16.82 -7.94
CA ALA A 303 -12.14 17.95 -8.04
C ALA A 303 -12.11 18.42 -9.50
#